data_AF-A0A920UKT1-F1
#
_entry.id   AF-A0A920UKT1-F1
#
_cell.length_a   1.000
_cell.length_b   1.000
_cell.length_c   1.000
_cell.angle_alpha   90.00
_cell.angle_beta   90.00
_cell.angle_gamma   90.00
#
_symmetry.space_group_name_H-M   'P 1'
#
loop_
_entity.id
_entity.type
_entity.pdbx_description
1 polymer ?
#
loop_
_entity_poly.entity_id
_entity_poly.type
_entity_poly.pdbx_seq_one_letter_code
_entity_poly.pdbx_strand_id
1 'polypeptide(L)'
;MGLSNTFPVADNILKVGQGGLSGKPLYQNTKHLISYANQYFKKNLDIVASGGISTSVEVKELLDEGASGVQLWTSLIYEGPGLIKRLNKELL
;
A
#
# COMPACT_ATOMS: atom_id res chain seq x y z
N MET A 1 -6.07 -6.12 9.74
CA MET A 1 -7.10 -5.46 8.88
C MET A 1 -6.38 -4.68 7.79
N GLY A 2 -6.86 -4.67 6.53
CA GLY A 2 -6.28 -3.84 5.48
C GLY A 2 -6.58 -2.36 5.75
N LEU A 3 -5.55 -1.52 5.82
CA LEU A 3 -5.71 -0.16 6.36
C LEU A 3 -6.09 0.90 5.32
N SER A 4 -5.73 0.69 4.06
CA SER A 4 -5.97 1.64 2.98
C SER A 4 -6.65 0.96 1.80
N ASN A 5 -7.47 1.73 1.09
CA ASN A 5 -8.17 1.34 -0.13
C ASN A 5 -7.99 2.44 -1.20
N THR A 6 -8.53 2.19 -2.39
CA THR A 6 -8.50 3.13 -3.51
C THR A 6 -9.11 4.48 -3.17
N PHE A 7 -8.58 5.56 -3.75
CA PHE A 7 -9.17 6.88 -3.61
C PHE A 7 -10.30 7.12 -4.60
N PRO A 8 -11.45 7.66 -4.17
CA PRO A 8 -12.50 8.04 -5.09
C PRO A 8 -11.99 9.15 -6.01
N VAL A 9 -12.15 8.96 -7.31
CA VAL A 9 -11.80 9.94 -8.34
C VAL A 9 -12.92 10.06 -9.36
N ALA A 10 -13.12 11.28 -9.87
CA ALA A 10 -13.94 11.53 -11.05
C ALA A 10 -13.02 11.71 -12.25
N ASP A 11 -13.29 10.98 -13.33
CA ASP A 11 -12.48 11.03 -14.56
C ASP A 11 -13.36 10.71 -15.77
N ASN A 12 -13.34 11.59 -16.76
CA ASN A 12 -14.16 11.51 -17.97
C ASN A 12 -13.74 10.36 -18.91
N ILE A 13 -12.55 9.80 -18.72
CA ILE A 13 -12.08 8.60 -19.46
C ILE A 13 -12.79 7.34 -18.96
N LEU A 14 -13.25 7.34 -17.69
CA LEU A 14 -13.98 6.22 -17.13
C LEU A 14 -15.42 6.22 -17.66
N LYS A 15 -15.91 5.05 -18.11
CA LYS A 15 -17.26 4.91 -18.66
C LYS A 15 -18.38 5.38 -17.72
N VAL A 16 -18.18 5.22 -16.40
CA VAL A 16 -19.13 5.61 -15.36
C VAL A 16 -18.86 7.04 -14.83
N GLY A 17 -17.80 7.70 -15.29
CA GLY A 17 -17.37 9.05 -14.86
C GLY A 17 -16.69 9.10 -13.49
N GLN A 18 -16.65 7.99 -12.75
CA GLN A 18 -16.04 7.89 -11.43
C GLN A 18 -15.47 6.50 -11.17
N GLY A 19 -14.50 6.40 -10.26
CA GLY A 19 -13.84 5.15 -9.90
C GLY A 19 -12.88 5.27 -8.73
N GLY A 20 -12.01 4.28 -8.59
CA GLY A 20 -10.98 4.21 -7.55
C GLY A 20 -9.58 4.35 -8.13
N LEU A 21 -8.85 5.40 -7.77
CA LEU A 21 -7.42 5.53 -8.04
C LEU A 21 -6.65 4.59 -7.13
N SER A 22 -5.71 3.84 -7.71
CA SER A 22 -4.83 2.90 -7.01
C SER A 22 -3.37 3.13 -7.41
N GLY A 23 -2.45 2.34 -6.85
CA GLY A 23 -1.04 2.39 -7.22
C GLY A 23 -0.26 3.51 -6.53
N LYS A 24 0.88 3.86 -7.12
CA LYS A 24 1.92 4.73 -6.53
C LYS A 24 1.40 6.02 -5.87
N PRO A 25 0.39 6.73 -6.42
CA PRO A 25 -0.15 7.93 -5.77
C PRO A 25 -0.69 7.71 -4.35
N LEU A 26 -1.05 6.47 -3.97
CA LEU A 26 -1.58 6.16 -2.64
C LEU A 26 -0.49 6.02 -1.57
N TYR A 27 0.78 5.80 -1.95
CA TYR A 27 1.83 5.38 -1.03
C TYR A 27 1.99 6.30 0.19
N GLN A 28 2.03 7.62 -0.04
CA GLN A 28 2.21 8.59 1.04
C GLN A 28 1.04 8.57 2.03
N ASN A 29 -0.18 8.42 1.53
CA ASN A 29 -1.36 8.31 2.39
C ASN A 29 -1.39 6.97 3.14
N THR A 30 -1.03 5.87 2.49
CA THR A 30 -0.91 4.56 3.14
C THR A 30 0.07 4.64 4.31
N LYS A 31 1.25 5.23 4.11
CA LYS A 31 2.24 5.46 5.18
C LYS A 31 1.68 6.31 6.32
N HIS A 32 1.05 7.44 5.98
CA HIS A 32 0.44 8.33 6.97
C HIS A 32 -0.63 7.63 7.82
N LEU A 33 -1.51 6.85 7.19
CA LEU A 33 -2.57 6.12 7.89
C LEU A 33 -2.01 5.08 8.87
N ILE A 34 -0.92 4.38 8.51
CA ILE A 34 -0.26 3.41 9.41
C ILE A 34 0.23 4.13 10.66
N SER A 35 0.97 5.23 10.48
CA SER A 35 1.49 6.02 11.59
C SER A 35 0.34 6.55 12.48
N TYR A 36 -0.71 7.09 11.86
CA TYR A 36 -1.90 7.58 12.57
C TYR A 36 -2.60 6.47 13.36
N ALA A 37 -2.86 5.32 12.73
CA ALA A 37 -3.52 4.19 13.38
C ALA A 37 -2.68 3.64 14.54
N ASN A 38 -1.36 3.50 14.35
CA ASN A 38 -0.48 3.03 15.41
C ASN A 38 -0.43 3.97 16.61
N GLN A 39 -0.44 5.28 16.38
CA GLN A 39 -0.53 6.28 17.45
C GLN A 39 -1.89 6.21 18.17
N TYR A 40 -2.99 6.16 17.41
CA TYR A 40 -4.35 6.18 17.96
C TYR A 40 -4.67 4.91 18.77
N PHE A 41 -4.30 3.74 18.24
CA PHE A 41 -4.57 2.44 18.86
C PHE A 41 -3.41 1.94 19.74
N LYS A 42 -2.37 2.75 19.96
CA LYS A 42 -1.19 2.42 20.79
C LYS A 42 -0.54 1.08 20.39
N LYS A 43 -0.42 0.83 19.09
CA LYS A 43 0.14 -0.40 18.51
C LYS A 43 -0.58 -1.71 18.91
N ASN A 44 -1.86 -1.64 19.27
CA ASN A 44 -2.66 -2.83 19.62
C ASN A 44 -3.40 -3.46 18.43
N LEU A 45 -3.08 -3.06 17.19
CA LEU A 45 -3.72 -3.59 15.99
C LEU A 45 -2.67 -4.20 15.05
N ASP A 46 -2.99 -5.37 14.51
CA ASP A 46 -2.24 -5.94 13.39
C ASP A 46 -2.67 -5.26 12.07
N ILE A 47 -1.77 -4.40 11.59
CA ILE A 47 -1.98 -3.59 10.40
C ILE A 47 -1.35 -4.27 9.19
N VAL A 48 -2.13 -4.47 8.14
CA VAL A 48 -1.59 -4.86 6.82
C VAL A 48 -1.69 -3.66 5.89
N ALA A 49 -0.55 -3.16 5.45
CA ALA A 49 -0.46 -2.00 4.57
C ALA A 49 -0.81 -2.37 3.13
N SER A 50 -1.62 -1.54 2.47
CA SER A 50 -1.99 -1.72 1.07
C SER A 50 -2.06 -0.35 0.39
N GLY A 51 -1.64 -0.28 -0.88
CA GLY A 51 -1.67 0.96 -1.66
C GLY A 51 -0.29 1.49 -2.01
N GLY A 52 0.04 1.45 -3.31
CA GLY A 52 1.19 2.15 -3.89
C GLY A 52 2.58 1.58 -3.61
N ILE A 53 2.68 0.33 -3.17
CA ILE A 53 3.94 -0.32 -2.80
C ILE A 53 4.53 -1.05 -4.01
N SER A 54 5.81 -0.80 -4.30
CA SER A 54 6.51 -1.35 -5.49
C SER A 54 7.97 -1.75 -5.24
N THR A 55 8.59 -1.30 -4.15
CA THR A 55 10.01 -1.51 -3.86
C THR A 55 10.25 -2.07 -2.46
N SER A 56 11.39 -2.71 -2.25
CA SER A 56 11.78 -3.26 -0.94
C SER A 56 11.98 -2.17 0.11
N VAL A 57 12.51 -1.02 -0.29
CA VAL A 57 12.64 0.17 0.57
C VAL A 57 11.27 0.61 1.10
N GLU A 58 10.26 0.70 0.23
CA GLU A 58 8.91 1.06 0.64
C GLU A 58 8.29 0.02 1.58
N VAL A 59 8.51 -1.27 1.31
CA VAL A 59 8.07 -2.33 2.23
C VAL A 59 8.71 -2.14 3.60
N LYS A 60 10.02 -1.93 3.64
CA LYS A 60 10.77 -1.73 4.88
C LYS A 60 10.28 -0.51 5.66
N GLU A 61 10.06 0.61 4.98
CA GLU A 61 9.50 1.82 5.60
C GLU A 61 8.15 1.56 6.26
N LEU A 62 7.24 0.86 5.59
CA LEU A 62 5.91 0.59 6.15
C LEU A 62 5.95 -0.36 7.35
N LEU A 63 6.85 -1.35 7.32
CA LEU A 63 7.09 -2.23 8.47
C LEU A 63 7.67 -1.45 9.66
N ASP A 64 8.61 -0.54 9.40
CA ASP A 64 9.23 0.30 10.44
C ASP A 64 8.23 1.31 11.04
N GLU A 65 7.27 1.80 10.27
CA GLU A 65 6.11 2.58 10.74
C GLU A 65 5.11 1.73 11.56
N GLY A 66 5.30 0.42 11.60
CA GLY A 66 4.56 -0.53 12.43
C GLY A 66 3.44 -1.26 11.70
N ALA A 67 3.53 -1.46 10.38
CA ALA A 67 2.73 -2.48 9.71
C ALA A 67 3.27 -3.88 10.03
N SER A 68 2.37 -4.84 10.23
CA SER A 68 2.70 -6.26 10.40
C SER A 68 2.96 -6.96 9.05
N GLY A 69 2.56 -6.35 7.94
CA GLY A 69 2.76 -6.89 6.58
C GLY A 69 2.27 -5.95 5.48
N VAL A 70 2.47 -6.35 4.22
CA VAL A 70 2.12 -5.55 3.03
C VAL A 70 1.30 -6.35 2.01
N GLN A 71 0.48 -5.65 1.24
CA GLN A 71 -0.30 -6.17 0.11
C GLN A 71 0.10 -5.47 -1.19
N LEU A 72 0.26 -6.25 -2.25
CA LEU A 72 0.65 -5.77 -3.58
C LEU A 72 -0.47 -6.09 -4.57
N TRP A 73 -0.90 -5.08 -5.33
CA TRP A 73 -1.92 -5.25 -6.38
C TRP A 73 -1.50 -4.54 -7.65
N THR A 74 -1.57 -3.21 -7.68
CA THR A 74 -1.21 -2.42 -8.86
C THR A 74 0.21 -2.71 -9.33
N SER A 75 1.17 -2.85 -8.41
CA SER A 75 2.56 -3.19 -8.75
C SER A 75 2.71 -4.58 -9.37
N LEU A 76 1.91 -5.58 -8.98
CA LEU A 76 1.92 -6.88 -9.65
C LEU A 76 1.49 -6.80 -11.11
N ILE A 77 0.56 -5.89 -11.44
CA ILE A 77 0.10 -5.68 -12.82
C ILE A 77 1.23 -5.10 -13.68
N TYR A 78 2.03 -4.17 -13.15
CA TYR A 78 3.10 -3.50 -13.90
C TYR A 78 4.44 -4.26 -13.90
N GLU A 79 4.80 -4.92 -12.80
CA GLU A 79 6.10 -5.57 -12.59
C GLU A 79 6.04 -7.10 -12.80
N GLY A 80 4.83 -7.65 -12.89
CA GLY A 80 4.60 -9.08 -13.00
C GLY A 80 4.82 -9.87 -11.70
N PRO A 81 4.59 -11.20 -11.73
CA PRO A 81 4.64 -12.07 -10.55
C PRO A 81 6.04 -12.20 -9.94
N GLY A 82 7.10 -11.93 -10.71
CA GLY A 82 8.48 -11.96 -10.24
C GLY A 82 8.80 -10.91 -9.16
N LEU A 83 7.97 -9.86 -9.05
CA LEU A 83 8.07 -8.81 -8.05
C LEU A 83 8.20 -9.37 -6.63
N ILE A 84 7.36 -10.33 -6.25
CA ILE A 84 7.32 -10.87 -4.88
C ILE A 84 8.66 -11.49 -4.50
N LYS A 85 9.24 -12.28 -5.40
CA LYS A 85 10.55 -12.92 -5.19
C LYS A 85 11.66 -11.89 -5.07
N ARG A 86 11.63 -10.84 -5.91
CA ARG A 86 12.61 -9.74 -5.89
C ARG A 86 12.56 -8.99 -4.56
N LEU A 87 11.37 -8.55 -4.15
CA LEU A 87 11.18 -7.83 -2.88
C LEU A 87 11.67 -8.63 -1.68
N ASN A 88 11.28 -9.92 -1.59
CA ASN A 88 11.71 -10.77 -0.48
C ASN A 88 13.23 -10.99 -0.48
N LYS A 89 13.88 -11.07 -1.65
CA LYS A 89 15.34 -11.21 -1.74
C LYS A 89 16.10 -9.95 -1.33
N GLU A 90 15.51 -8.78 -1.55
CA GLU A 90 16.12 -7.49 -1.18
C GLU A 90 15.90 -7.15 0.30
N LEU A 91 14.90 -7.77 0.96
CA LEU A 91 14.55 -7.55 2.37
C LEU A 91 15.29 -8.49 3.35
N LEU A 92 15.81 -9.63 2.87
CA LEU A 92 16.48 -10.67 3.64
C LEU A 92 18.00 -10.64 3.42
#